data_AF-A0A963WNU1-F1
#
_entry.id   AF-A0A963WNU1-F1
#
_cell.length_a   1.000
_cell.length_b   1.000
_cell.length_c   1.000
_cell.angle_alpha   90.00
_cell.angle_beta   90.00
_cell.angle_gamma   90.00
#
_symmetry.space_group_name_H-M   'P 1'
#
loop_
_entity.id
_entity.type
_entity.pdbx_description
1 polymer ?
#
loop_
_entity_poly.entity_id
_entity_poly.type
_entity_poly.pdbx_seq_one_letter_code
_entity_poly.pdbx_strand_id
1 'polypeptide(L)'
;MTPTYRTAGRPAFRNASVAALLLSASALAGCAGHIPPPEISYDDAAPAVLATDPPKPVQVVELPKPLPLPGQLKPVGKDGKPEPEAVDPTVRVNQANAAARMQPVRDGFINSMQVYPFVDGALYQVYASPGQITDIELQPGEQLVGSGPVAAGDTVRWI
;
A
#
# COMPACT_ATOMS: atom_id res chain seq x y z
N MET A 1 58.54 -32.29 -69.91
CA MET A 1 59.43 -31.81 -68.82
C MET A 1 59.56 -30.31 -68.95
N THR A 2 59.02 -29.56 -68.00
CA THR A 2 59.14 -28.10 -67.92
C THR A 2 59.49 -27.78 -66.47
N PRO A 3 60.62 -27.10 -66.17
CA PRO A 3 60.99 -26.81 -64.80
C PRO A 3 60.34 -25.51 -64.32
N THR A 4 59.76 -25.55 -63.13
CA THR A 4 59.22 -24.38 -62.42
C THR A 4 60.34 -23.75 -61.59
N TYR A 5 60.74 -22.52 -61.91
CA TYR A 5 61.67 -21.75 -61.10
C TYR A 5 60.91 -21.08 -59.94
N ARG A 6 61.38 -21.27 -58.69
CA ARG A 6 60.91 -20.52 -57.51
C ARG A 6 61.72 -19.24 -57.35
N THR A 7 61.04 -18.10 -57.37
CA THR A 7 61.62 -16.77 -57.09
C THR A 7 61.94 -16.63 -55.60
N ALA A 8 63.20 -16.34 -55.26
CA ALA A 8 63.61 -16.09 -53.88
C ALA A 8 63.21 -14.66 -53.44
N GLY A 9 62.39 -14.56 -52.39
CA GLY A 9 62.02 -13.27 -51.78
C GLY A 9 63.21 -12.58 -51.10
N ARG A 10 63.30 -11.25 -51.27
CA ARG A 10 64.45 -10.43 -50.84
C ARG A 10 64.50 -10.31 -49.30
N PRO A 11 65.62 -10.64 -48.63
CA PRO A 11 65.71 -10.71 -47.16
C PRO A 11 65.63 -9.35 -46.44
N ALA A 12 65.94 -8.24 -47.13
CA ALA A 12 65.95 -6.90 -46.54
C ALA A 12 64.56 -6.42 -46.03
N PHE A 13 63.46 -6.87 -46.67
CA PHE A 13 62.11 -6.47 -46.27
C PHE A 13 61.65 -7.13 -44.96
N ARG A 14 62.20 -8.31 -44.62
CA ARG A 14 61.84 -9.06 -43.41
C ARG A 14 62.42 -8.41 -42.14
N ASN A 15 63.62 -7.84 -42.22
CA ASN A 15 64.30 -7.30 -41.04
C ASN A 15 63.72 -5.95 -40.57
N ALA A 16 63.38 -5.05 -41.50
CA ALA A 16 62.74 -3.77 -41.17
C ALA A 16 61.35 -3.96 -40.55
N SER A 17 60.61 -4.97 -41.03
CA SER A 17 59.29 -5.33 -40.51
C SER A 17 59.36 -5.82 -39.06
N VAL A 18 60.37 -6.65 -38.73
CA VAL A 18 60.59 -7.16 -37.37
C VAL A 18 61.01 -6.05 -36.41
N ALA A 19 61.90 -5.15 -36.85
CA ALA A 19 62.32 -4.01 -36.03
C ALA A 19 61.16 -3.05 -35.72
N ALA A 20 60.33 -2.74 -36.72
CA ALA A 20 59.14 -1.90 -36.53
C ALA A 20 58.12 -2.53 -35.57
N LEU A 21 57.96 -3.86 -35.61
CA LEU A 21 57.03 -4.61 -34.76
C LEU A 21 57.51 -4.67 -33.30
N LEU A 22 58.82 -4.82 -33.07
CA LEU A 22 59.41 -4.77 -31.72
C LEU A 22 59.33 -3.37 -31.10
N LEU A 23 59.59 -2.31 -31.88
CA LEU A 23 59.46 -0.92 -31.43
C LEU A 23 58.01 -0.58 -31.05
N SER A 24 57.03 -1.03 -31.84
CA SER A 24 55.62 -0.77 -31.56
C SER A 24 55.11 -1.56 -30.35
N ALA A 25 55.53 -2.82 -30.15
CA ALA A 25 55.19 -3.59 -28.95
C ALA A 25 55.72 -2.96 -27.66
N SER A 26 56.90 -2.32 -27.71
CA SER A 26 57.52 -1.67 -26.55
C SER A 26 56.75 -0.43 -26.07
N ALA A 27 56.17 0.33 -27.02
CA ALA A 27 55.44 1.56 -26.71
C ALA A 27 54.08 1.30 -26.03
N LEU A 28 53.50 0.10 -26.16
CA LEU A 28 52.20 -0.25 -25.58
C LEU A 28 52.27 -0.73 -24.12
N ALA A 29 53.46 -1.00 -23.57
CA ALA A 29 53.61 -1.52 -22.20
C ALA A 29 53.48 -0.46 -21.08
N GLY A 30 53.14 0.79 -21.40
CA GLY A 30 53.24 1.93 -20.47
C GLY A 30 52.01 2.32 -19.65
N CYS A 31 50.82 1.73 -19.88
CA CYS A 31 49.57 2.28 -19.32
C CYS A 31 48.77 1.28 -18.48
N ALA A 32 49.32 0.83 -17.34
CA ALA A 32 48.53 0.16 -16.29
C ALA A 32 49.25 0.24 -14.91
N GLY A 33 49.53 1.45 -14.44
CA GLY A 33 50.00 1.65 -13.06
C GLY A 33 48.83 1.72 -12.09
N HIS A 34 48.54 0.63 -11.37
CA HIS A 34 47.55 0.63 -10.29
C HIS A 34 48.19 1.22 -9.02
N ILE A 35 48.07 2.53 -8.82
CA ILE A 35 48.49 3.19 -7.59
C ILE A 35 47.32 3.09 -6.59
N PRO A 36 47.41 2.25 -5.54
CA PRO A 36 46.38 2.21 -4.53
C PRO A 36 46.31 3.59 -3.83
N PRO A 37 45.11 4.08 -3.50
CA PRO A 37 44.96 5.33 -2.77
C PRO A 37 45.69 5.25 -1.42
N PRO A 38 46.28 6.35 -0.95
CA PRO A 38 46.96 6.36 0.35
C PRO A 38 45.98 6.00 1.45
N GLU A 39 46.43 5.22 2.42
CA GLU A 39 45.63 4.81 3.57
C GLU A 39 45.46 6.01 4.51
N ILE A 40 44.24 6.51 4.65
CA ILE A 40 43.92 7.64 5.53
C ILE A 40 43.64 7.07 6.91
N SER A 41 44.44 7.46 7.91
CA SER A 41 44.16 7.13 9.31
C SER A 41 42.96 7.94 9.79
N TYR A 42 41.89 7.25 10.18
CA TYR A 42 40.75 7.88 10.84
C TYR A 42 41.05 8.11 12.32
N ASP A 43 40.47 9.19 12.86
CA ASP A 43 40.45 9.54 14.26
C ASP A 43 39.46 8.69 15.05
N ASP A 44 39.80 8.35 16.30
CA ASP A 44 38.97 7.56 17.22
C ASP A 44 37.80 8.42 17.75
N ALA A 45 36.84 8.68 16.87
CA ALA A 45 35.64 9.42 17.22
C ALA A 45 34.75 8.59 18.15
N ALA A 46 34.39 9.17 19.31
CA ALA A 46 33.47 8.54 20.23
C ALA A 46 32.09 8.31 19.54
N PRO A 47 31.40 7.19 19.83
CA PRO A 47 30.10 6.90 19.23
C PRO A 47 29.09 8.02 19.51
N ALA A 48 28.38 8.46 18.47
CA ALA A 48 27.32 9.45 18.61
C ALA A 48 26.17 8.86 19.46
N VAL A 49 25.86 9.52 20.57
CA VAL A 49 24.72 9.18 21.42
C VAL A 49 23.56 10.10 21.05
N LEU A 50 22.39 9.53 20.80
CA LEU A 50 21.16 10.29 20.56
C LEU A 50 20.78 11.03 21.85
N ALA A 51 20.99 12.34 21.88
CA ALA A 51 20.47 13.21 22.92
C ALA A 51 18.97 13.40 22.70
N THR A 52 18.16 13.17 23.74
CA THR A 52 16.72 13.44 23.67
C THR A 52 16.46 14.93 23.77
N ASP A 53 15.65 15.46 22.86
CA ASP A 53 15.22 16.85 22.91
C ASP A 53 14.47 17.15 24.23
N PRO A 54 14.70 18.32 24.83
CA PRO A 54 13.97 18.72 26.03
C PRO A 54 12.47 18.79 25.76
N PRO A 55 11.62 18.40 26.72
CA PRO A 55 10.18 18.41 26.54
C PRO A 55 9.68 19.83 26.26
N LYS A 56 8.88 19.99 25.19
CA LYS A 56 8.28 21.28 24.85
C LYS A 56 7.36 21.75 25.99
N PRO A 57 7.31 23.07 26.27
CA PRO A 57 6.39 23.61 27.27
C PRO A 57 4.94 23.22 26.97
N VAL A 58 4.25 22.68 27.98
CA VAL A 58 2.83 22.33 27.87
C VAL A 58 2.01 23.62 27.93
N GLN A 59 1.39 23.98 26.81
CA GLN A 59 0.45 25.09 26.75
C GLN A 59 -0.96 24.54 26.97
N VAL A 60 -1.54 24.85 28.14
CA VAL A 60 -2.93 24.46 28.44
C VAL A 60 -3.85 25.41 27.67
N VAL A 61 -4.34 24.95 26.52
CA VAL A 61 -5.36 25.67 25.75
C VAL A 61 -6.71 25.33 26.39
N GLU A 62 -7.38 26.33 26.95
CA GLU A 62 -8.73 26.15 27.48
C GLU A 62 -9.68 25.73 26.36
N LEU A 63 -10.43 24.64 26.58
CA LEU A 63 -11.45 24.22 25.61
C LEU A 63 -12.52 25.31 25.51
N PRO A 64 -12.84 25.79 24.30
CA PRO A 64 -13.90 26.77 24.14
C PRO A 64 -15.23 26.16 24.57
N LYS A 65 -15.87 26.77 25.58
CA LYS A 65 -17.22 26.39 26.01
C LYS A 65 -18.22 26.84 24.95
N PRO A 66 -18.93 25.94 24.25
CA PRO A 66 -19.91 26.34 23.26
C PRO A 66 -21.05 27.11 23.95
N LEU A 67 -21.23 28.36 23.53
CA LEU A 67 -22.38 29.18 23.94
C LEU A 67 -23.58 28.81 23.07
N PRO A 68 -24.77 28.60 23.65
CA PRO A 68 -25.97 28.34 22.88
C PRO A 68 -26.32 29.58 22.05
N LEU A 69 -26.01 29.54 20.75
CA LEU A 69 -26.44 30.55 19.80
C LEU A 69 -27.93 30.36 19.47
N PRO A 70 -28.70 31.44 19.25
CA PRO A 70 -30.07 31.33 18.78
C PRO A 70 -30.14 30.47 17.51
N GLY A 71 -31.03 29.47 17.49
CA GLY A 71 -31.20 28.55 16.35
C GLY A 71 -30.30 27.31 16.36
N GLN A 72 -29.51 27.05 17.41
CA GLN A 72 -28.73 25.80 17.53
C GLN A 72 -29.54 24.58 17.98
N LEU A 73 -30.71 24.79 18.60
CA LEU A 73 -31.56 23.69 19.06
C LEU A 73 -32.36 23.12 17.89
N LYS A 74 -32.37 21.79 17.76
CA LYS A 74 -33.16 21.08 16.76
C LYS A 74 -34.66 21.34 17.03
N PRO A 75 -35.45 21.81 16.04
CA PRO A 75 -36.87 22.05 16.24
C PRO A 75 -37.59 20.75 16.57
N VAL A 76 -38.23 20.67 17.73
CA VAL A 76 -39.08 19.55 18.13
C VAL A 76 -40.48 19.76 17.54
N GLY A 77 -40.66 19.45 16.25
CA GLY A 77 -41.97 19.50 15.57
C GLY A 77 -42.70 20.85 15.70
N LYS A 78 -43.94 20.94 15.20
CA LYS A 78 -44.77 22.13 15.40
C LYS A 78 -45.27 22.27 16.85
N ASP A 79 -45.32 21.15 17.57
CA ASP A 79 -45.97 21.07 18.89
C ASP A 79 -45.09 20.47 20.00
N GLY A 80 -43.79 20.21 19.76
CA GLY A 80 -42.91 19.61 20.79
C GLY A 80 -43.15 18.13 21.07
N LYS A 81 -44.19 17.53 20.47
CA LYS A 81 -44.62 16.16 20.75
C LYS A 81 -43.85 15.17 19.88
N PRO A 82 -43.38 14.04 20.45
CA PRO A 82 -42.89 12.92 19.66
C PRO A 82 -43.97 12.47 18.68
N GLU A 83 -43.57 12.09 17.46
CA GLU A 83 -44.50 11.40 16.57
C GLU A 83 -45.00 10.12 17.24
N PRO A 84 -46.32 9.86 17.26
CA PRO A 84 -46.85 8.63 17.81
C PRO A 84 -46.31 7.41 17.05
N GLU A 85 -45.84 6.40 17.78
CA GLU A 85 -45.51 5.10 17.19
C GLU A 85 -46.76 4.44 16.60
N ALA A 86 -46.60 3.66 15.53
CA ALA A 86 -47.69 2.89 14.95
C ALA A 86 -48.28 1.90 15.97
N VAL A 87 -49.60 1.71 16.04
CA VAL A 87 -50.22 0.81 17.02
C VAL A 87 -49.95 -0.67 16.70
N ASP A 88 -49.81 -1.01 15.41
CA ASP A 88 -49.55 -2.38 14.97
C ASP A 88 -48.06 -2.76 15.21
N PRO A 89 -47.76 -3.79 16.01
CA PRO A 89 -46.40 -4.23 16.27
C PRO A 89 -45.63 -4.64 15.00
N THR A 90 -46.32 -5.20 14.00
CA THR A 90 -45.71 -5.60 12.72
C THR A 90 -45.20 -4.38 11.97
N VAL A 91 -46.00 -3.31 11.94
CA VAL A 91 -45.63 -2.05 11.29
C VAL A 91 -44.44 -1.43 11.99
N ARG A 92 -44.43 -1.39 13.32
CA ARG A 92 -43.31 -0.87 14.12
C ARG A 92 -42.00 -1.61 13.82
N VAL A 93 -42.02 -2.95 13.86
CA VAL A 93 -40.83 -3.77 13.60
C VAL A 93 -40.35 -3.60 12.16
N ASN A 94 -41.25 -3.58 11.19
CA ASN A 94 -40.87 -3.38 9.79
C ASN A 94 -40.25 -2.00 9.55
N GLN A 95 -40.78 -0.95 10.18
CA GLN A 95 -40.22 0.40 10.13
C GLN A 95 -38.82 0.45 10.76
N ALA A 96 -38.65 -0.15 11.94
CA ALA A 96 -37.35 -0.23 12.60
C ALA A 96 -36.31 -0.99 11.74
N ASN A 97 -36.68 -2.15 11.21
CA ASN A 97 -35.82 -2.94 10.32
C ASN A 97 -35.53 -2.25 8.99
N ALA A 98 -36.45 -1.43 8.47
CA ALA A 98 -36.20 -0.61 7.29
C ALA A 98 -35.21 0.53 7.59
N ALA A 99 -35.36 1.19 8.75
CA ALA A 99 -34.48 2.26 9.19
C ALA A 99 -33.06 1.77 9.52
N ALA A 100 -32.92 0.56 10.08
CA ALA A 100 -31.63 -0.05 10.40
C ALA A 100 -30.90 -0.64 9.19
N ARG A 101 -31.54 -0.71 8.02
CA ARG A 101 -30.99 -1.43 6.85
C ARG A 101 -30.03 -0.58 6.05
N MET A 102 -28.82 -1.08 5.90
CA MET A 102 -27.82 -0.59 4.97
C MET A 102 -27.96 -1.34 3.65
N GLN A 103 -28.43 -0.62 2.62
CA GLN A 103 -28.50 -1.15 1.26
C GLN A 103 -27.20 -0.84 0.51
N PRO A 104 -26.81 -1.67 -0.47
CA PRO A 104 -25.72 -1.34 -1.37
C PRO A 104 -26.03 -0.05 -2.12
N VAL A 105 -25.07 0.88 -2.15
CA VAL A 105 -25.19 2.17 -2.83
C VAL A 105 -24.09 2.31 -3.86
N ARG A 106 -24.37 3.02 -4.97
CA ARG A 106 -23.44 3.18 -6.09
C ARG A 106 -22.05 3.64 -5.64
N ASP A 107 -22.00 4.63 -4.76
CA ASP A 107 -20.75 5.23 -4.31
C ASP A 107 -20.01 4.38 -3.26
N GLY A 108 -20.61 3.27 -2.80
CA GLY A 108 -19.96 2.29 -1.93
C GLY A 108 -19.26 1.16 -2.69
N PHE A 109 -19.38 1.14 -4.03
CA PHE A 109 -18.64 0.18 -4.85
C PHE A 109 -17.23 0.69 -5.15
N ILE A 110 -16.24 -0.07 -4.71
CA ILE A 110 -14.83 0.10 -5.11
C ILE A 110 -14.49 -1.11 -5.99
N ASN A 111 -14.41 -0.90 -7.30
CA ASN A 111 -14.37 -1.98 -8.28
C ASN A 111 -15.59 -2.93 -8.15
N SER A 112 -15.35 -4.22 -7.96
CA SER A 112 -16.38 -5.25 -7.74
C SER A 112 -16.67 -5.52 -6.26
N MET A 113 -16.18 -4.67 -5.35
CA MET A 113 -16.37 -4.80 -3.90
C MET A 113 -17.37 -3.77 -3.40
N GLN A 114 -18.35 -4.21 -2.62
CA GLN A 114 -19.25 -3.32 -1.89
C GLN A 114 -18.71 -3.10 -0.49
N VAL A 115 -18.35 -1.85 -0.16
CA VAL A 115 -17.87 -1.47 1.17
C VAL A 115 -19.03 -0.97 2.00
N TYR A 116 -19.13 -1.45 3.25
CA TYR A 116 -20.12 -1.01 4.22
C TYR A 116 -19.44 -0.39 5.44
N PRO A 117 -19.86 0.81 5.88
CA PRO A 117 -19.42 1.35 7.16
C PRO A 117 -20.04 0.57 8.31
N PHE A 118 -19.22 0.16 9.28
CA PHE A 118 -19.69 -0.54 10.47
C PHE A 118 -20.49 0.38 11.39
N VAL A 119 -21.67 -0.08 11.80
CA VAL A 119 -22.54 0.56 12.79
C VAL A 119 -23.23 -0.53 13.60
N ASP A 120 -23.18 -0.41 14.93
CA ASP A 120 -23.87 -1.34 15.82
C ASP A 120 -25.38 -1.40 15.54
N GLY A 121 -25.91 -2.62 15.45
CA GLY A 121 -27.33 -2.89 15.23
C GLY A 121 -27.81 -2.64 13.79
N ALA A 122 -26.92 -2.38 12.82
CA ALA A 122 -27.30 -2.25 11.42
C ALA A 122 -27.58 -3.61 10.76
N LEU A 123 -28.51 -3.61 9.79
CA LEU A 123 -28.81 -4.76 8.94
C LEU A 123 -28.17 -4.57 7.57
N TYR A 124 -27.14 -5.35 7.25
CA TYR A 124 -26.44 -5.26 5.97
C TYR A 124 -27.07 -6.18 4.93
N GLN A 125 -27.48 -5.61 3.80
CA GLN A 125 -28.01 -6.39 2.68
C GLN A 125 -26.91 -6.71 1.68
N VAL A 126 -26.62 -8.00 1.47
CA VAL A 126 -25.65 -8.47 0.48
C VAL A 126 -26.36 -9.13 -0.69
N TYR A 127 -26.00 -8.74 -1.92
CA TYR A 127 -26.45 -9.42 -3.12
C TYR A 127 -25.37 -10.38 -3.58
N ALA A 128 -25.68 -11.67 -3.50
CA ALA A 128 -24.82 -12.76 -3.94
C ALA A 128 -25.59 -13.63 -4.96
N SER A 129 -24.84 -14.42 -5.72
CA SER A 129 -25.41 -15.35 -6.70
C SER A 129 -25.16 -16.79 -6.25
N PRO A 130 -26.19 -17.66 -6.20
CA PRO A 130 -26.01 -19.08 -5.89
C PRO A 130 -24.96 -19.75 -6.79
N GLY A 131 -24.07 -20.56 -6.20
CA GLY A 131 -22.98 -21.22 -6.92
C GLY A 131 -21.86 -20.28 -7.37
N GLN A 132 -21.84 -19.03 -6.90
CA GLN A 132 -20.72 -18.11 -7.03
C GLN A 132 -20.17 -17.77 -5.66
N ILE A 133 -18.84 -17.75 -5.55
CA ILE A 133 -18.17 -17.41 -4.31
C ILE A 133 -18.31 -15.90 -4.08
N THR A 134 -18.89 -15.53 -2.94
CA THR A 134 -18.90 -14.16 -2.42
C THR A 134 -18.14 -14.18 -1.10
N ASP A 135 -17.08 -13.38 -1.02
CA ASP A 135 -16.29 -13.26 0.20
C ASP A 135 -16.77 -12.06 1.04
N ILE A 136 -16.74 -12.18 2.36
CA ILE A 136 -17.08 -11.11 3.31
C ILE A 136 -15.84 -10.85 4.15
N GLU A 137 -15.11 -9.81 3.76
CA GLU A 137 -13.93 -9.35 4.49
C GLU A 137 -14.35 -8.44 5.64
N LEU A 138 -13.79 -8.71 6.83
CA LEU A 138 -13.99 -7.93 8.04
C LEU A 138 -12.73 -7.14 8.39
N GLN A 139 -12.89 -6.00 9.08
CA GLN A 139 -11.74 -5.26 9.57
C GLN A 139 -10.99 -6.04 10.66
N PRO A 140 -9.70 -5.76 10.90
CA PRO A 140 -8.96 -6.36 12.00
C PRO A 140 -9.67 -6.14 13.35
N GLY A 141 -10.04 -7.24 14.01
CA GLY A 141 -10.74 -7.22 15.30
C GLY A 141 -12.26 -7.39 15.21
N GLU A 142 -12.84 -7.31 14.02
CA GLU A 142 -14.25 -7.65 13.79
C GLU A 142 -14.44 -9.17 13.62
N GLN A 143 -15.59 -9.68 14.03
CA GLN A 143 -15.95 -11.09 13.89
C GLN A 143 -17.40 -11.20 13.40
N LEU A 144 -17.67 -12.10 12.44
CA LEU A 144 -19.01 -12.32 11.88
C LEU A 144 -20.01 -12.81 12.95
N VAL A 145 -19.48 -13.46 13.97
CA VAL A 145 -20.17 -14.04 15.10
C VAL A 145 -19.28 -13.83 16.33
N GLY A 146 -19.88 -13.81 17.52
CA GLY A 146 -19.09 -13.92 18.75
C GLY A 146 -18.53 -15.34 18.91
N SER A 147 -18.78 -15.99 20.05
CA SER A 147 -18.26 -17.33 20.33
C SER A 147 -19.03 -18.50 19.69
N GLY A 148 -20.01 -18.25 18.82
CA GLY A 148 -20.93 -19.26 18.29
C GLY A 148 -20.79 -19.51 16.78
N PRO A 149 -21.34 -20.62 16.25
CA PRO A 149 -21.36 -20.87 14.80
C PRO A 149 -22.28 -19.90 14.06
N VAL A 150 -21.97 -19.64 12.78
CA VAL A 150 -22.84 -18.85 11.90
C VAL A 150 -24.12 -19.65 11.62
N ALA A 151 -25.27 -19.08 11.96
CA ALA A 151 -26.57 -19.64 11.63
C ALA A 151 -27.03 -19.11 10.26
N ALA A 152 -27.17 -20.01 9.29
CA ALA A 152 -27.72 -19.72 7.96
C ALA A 152 -28.96 -20.59 7.71
N GLY A 153 -30.01 -20.00 7.14
CA GLY A 153 -31.30 -20.67 6.98
C GLY A 153 -31.34 -21.71 5.84
N ASP A 154 -30.88 -21.32 4.64
CA ASP A 154 -30.90 -22.17 3.44
C ASP A 154 -29.46 -22.46 3.01
N THR A 155 -28.80 -23.46 3.59
CA THR A 155 -27.42 -23.83 3.20
C THR A 155 -27.37 -24.84 2.05
N VAL A 156 -28.52 -25.31 1.57
CA VAL A 156 -28.58 -26.28 0.46
C VAL A 156 -28.49 -25.55 -0.88
N ARG A 157 -29.14 -24.39 -0.99
CA ARG A 157 -29.08 -23.56 -2.22
C ARG A 157 -27.93 -22.56 -2.22
N TRP A 158 -27.39 -22.24 -1.05
CA TRP A 158 -26.29 -21.31 -0.88
C TRP A 158 -25.01 -22.10 -0.57
N ILE A 159 -24.29 -22.45 -1.64
CA ILE A 159 -22.98 -23.14 -1.65
C ILE A 159 -21.99 -22.27 -2.43
#